data_AF-A0A9E0UF01-F1
#
_entry.id   AF-A0A9E0UF01-F1
#
_cell.length_a   1.000
_cell.length_b   1.000
_cell.length_c   1.000
_cell.angle_alpha   90.00
_cell.angle_beta   90.00
_cell.angle_gamma   90.00
#
_symmetry.space_group_name_H-M   'P 1'
#
loop_
_entity.id
_entity.type
_entity.pdbx_description
1 polymer ?
#
loop_
_entity_poly.entity_id
_entity_poly.type
_entity_poly.pdbx_seq_one_letter_code
_entity_poly.pdbx_strand_id
1 'polypeptide(L)'
;LALYQPRANAPLDDLAKLMGFPGKLGMDGSKVWSGFQSGKIDEIRDYCETDVVNTYLVLNRFRRMRGELTAEEEKHEAEFVRSRLEQIGAPHWRQFLAAWK
;
A
#
# COMPACT_ATOMS: atom_id res chain seq x y z
N LEU A 1 14.02 0.50 -16.27
CA LEU A 1 13.45 -0.54 -15.39
C LEU A 1 14.61 -1.23 -14.68
N ALA A 2 14.53 -1.40 -13.36
CA ALA A 2 15.61 -2.00 -12.55
C ALA A 2 15.87 -3.49 -12.87
N LEU A 3 14.92 -4.18 -13.52
CA LEU A 3 14.97 -5.62 -13.82
C LEU A 3 15.38 -6.41 -12.57
N TYR A 4 16.43 -7.22 -12.65
CA TYR A 4 16.96 -8.03 -11.54
C TYR A 4 18.13 -7.35 -10.80
N GLN A 5 18.32 -6.04 -10.99
CA GLN A 5 19.42 -5.30 -10.38
C GLN A 5 18.89 -4.37 -9.27
N PRO A 6 19.62 -4.23 -8.15
CA PRO A 6 19.19 -3.35 -7.05
C PRO A 6 19.32 -1.85 -7.40
N ARG A 7 19.85 -1.49 -8.57
CA ARG A 7 20.04 -0.12 -9.00
C ARG A 7 18.80 0.42 -9.71
N ALA A 8 18.48 1.69 -9.44
CA ALA A 8 17.35 2.41 -10.03
C ALA A 8 15.99 1.73 -9.84
N ASN A 9 15.79 1.07 -8.69
CA ASN A 9 14.47 0.61 -8.25
C ASN A 9 13.67 1.80 -7.69
N ALA A 10 12.35 1.79 -7.90
CA ALA A 10 11.44 2.70 -7.24
C ALA A 10 10.77 1.91 -6.09
N PRO A 11 11.06 2.22 -4.82
CA PRO A 11 10.40 1.58 -3.69
C PRO A 11 8.88 1.76 -3.75
N LEU A 12 8.13 0.75 -3.32
CA LEU A 12 6.66 0.82 -3.27
C LEU A 12 6.18 2.02 -2.46
N ASP A 13 6.84 2.31 -1.34
CA ASP A 13 6.51 3.43 -0.46
C ASP A 13 6.59 4.78 -1.20
N ASP A 14 7.70 5.01 -1.90
CA ASP A 14 7.93 6.25 -2.66
C ASP A 14 6.95 6.38 -3.82
N LEU A 15 6.68 5.28 -4.53
CA LEU A 15 5.76 5.27 -5.66
C LEU A 15 4.31 5.52 -5.20
N ALA A 16 3.88 4.89 -4.12
CA ALA A 16 2.56 5.08 -3.53
C ALA A 16 2.37 6.53 -3.10
N LYS A 17 3.32 7.10 -2.36
CA LYS A 17 3.29 8.51 -1.92
C LYS A 17 3.29 9.48 -3.10
N LEU A 18 4.09 9.24 -4.12
CA LEU A 18 4.11 10.05 -5.35
C LEU A 18 2.75 10.05 -6.06
N MET A 19 2.01 8.94 -5.99
CA MET A 19 0.67 8.79 -6.56
C MET A 19 -0.46 9.33 -5.67
N GLY A 20 -0.13 9.87 -4.48
CA GLY A 20 -1.10 10.38 -3.49
C GLY A 20 -1.68 9.33 -2.55
N PHE A 21 -1.17 8.09 -2.59
CA PHE A 21 -1.58 7.01 -1.70
C PHE A 21 -0.79 7.05 -0.38
N PRO A 22 -1.25 6.36 0.68
CA PRO A 22 -0.63 6.43 2.01
C PRO A 22 0.85 6.03 2.07
N GLY A 23 1.24 5.06 1.25
CA GLY A 23 2.55 4.42 1.38
C GLY A 23 2.64 3.53 2.60
N LYS A 24 3.86 3.08 2.93
CA LYS A 24 4.10 2.21 4.07
C LYS A 24 3.86 2.95 5.37
N LEU A 25 3.09 2.33 6.26
CA LEU A 25 2.85 2.81 7.61
C LEU A 25 3.45 1.81 8.61
N GLY A 26 4.36 2.30 9.45
CA GLY A 26 4.98 1.50 10.50
C GLY A 26 6.27 0.78 10.07
N MET A 27 6.20 -0.54 9.97
CA MET A 27 7.35 -1.44 9.78
C MET A 27 7.87 -1.44 8.32
N ASP A 28 9.18 -1.59 8.15
CA ASP A 28 9.78 -1.91 6.84
C ASP A 28 10.06 -3.42 6.74
N GLY A 29 10.04 -3.98 5.51
CA GLY A 29 10.24 -5.41 5.26
C GLY A 29 11.54 -5.96 5.84
N SER A 30 12.59 -5.13 5.96
CA SER A 30 13.85 -5.50 6.62
C SER A 30 13.69 -5.88 8.10
N LYS A 31 12.59 -5.49 8.75
CA LYS A 31 12.31 -5.73 10.18
C LYS A 31 11.41 -6.94 10.43
N VAL A 32 10.95 -7.64 9.39
CA VAL A 32 10.04 -8.79 9.55
C VAL A 32 10.70 -9.91 10.35
N TRP A 33 11.97 -10.24 10.05
CA TRP A 33 12.66 -11.34 10.74
C TRP A 33 12.88 -11.04 12.23
N SER A 34 13.36 -9.84 12.56
CA SER A 34 13.55 -9.44 13.96
C SER A 34 12.21 -9.31 14.70
N GLY A 35 11.15 -8.84 14.02
CA GLY A 35 9.80 -8.81 14.54
C GLY A 35 9.28 -10.21 14.89
N PHE A 36 9.50 -11.19 13.99
CA PHE A 36 9.11 -12.58 14.21
C PHE A 36 9.84 -13.19 15.41
N GLN A 37 11.16 -13.01 15.49
CA GLN A 37 11.97 -13.46 16.63
C GLN A 37 11.52 -12.83 17.96
N SER A 38 10.93 -11.63 17.91
CA SER A 38 10.41 -10.91 19.07
C SER A 38 8.92 -11.20 19.35
N GLY A 39 8.29 -12.13 18.63
CA GLY A 39 6.88 -12.49 18.80
C GLY A 39 5.87 -11.45 18.30
N LYS A 40 6.29 -10.45 17.52
CA LYS A 40 5.46 -9.33 17.02
C LYS A 40 4.65 -9.72 15.78
N ILE A 41 3.91 -10.82 15.85
CA ILE A 41 3.18 -11.37 14.68
C ILE A 41 2.07 -10.44 14.21
N ASP A 42 1.35 -9.79 15.14
CA ASP A 42 0.26 -8.87 14.80
C ASP A 42 0.79 -7.64 14.03
N GLU A 43 1.92 -7.07 14.45
CA GLU A 43 2.55 -5.95 13.72
C GLU A 43 2.98 -6.35 12.30
N ILE A 44 3.46 -7.59 12.11
CA ILE A 44 3.84 -8.11 10.79
C ILE A 44 2.60 -8.28 9.91
N ARG A 45 1.50 -8.76 10.48
CA ARG A 45 0.22 -8.91 9.77
C ARG A 45 -0.29 -7.55 9.29
N ASP A 46 -0.37 -6.58 10.20
CA ASP A 46 -0.85 -5.23 9.90
C ASP A 46 -0.03 -4.61 8.75
N TYR A 47 1.30 -4.76 8.81
CA TYR A 47 2.21 -4.34 7.74
C TYR A 47 1.87 -5.01 6.41
N CYS A 48 1.80 -6.35 6.38
CA CYS A 48 1.52 -7.11 5.16
C CYS A 48 0.18 -6.71 4.52
N GLU A 49 -0.85 -6.49 5.34
CA GLU A 49 -2.15 -6.05 4.85
C GLU A 49 -2.07 -4.67 4.17
N THR A 50 -1.39 -3.69 4.79
CA THR A 50 -1.24 -2.35 4.19
C THR A 50 -0.42 -2.37 2.90
N ASP A 51 0.60 -3.22 2.79
CA ASP A 51 1.41 -3.38 1.56
C ASP A 51 0.59 -3.94 0.40
N VAL A 52 -0.33 -4.89 0.68
CA VAL A 52 -1.26 -5.42 -0.32
C VAL A 52 -2.17 -4.32 -0.85
N VAL A 53 -2.75 -3.50 0.03
CA VAL A 53 -3.62 -2.39 -0.37
C VAL A 53 -2.87 -1.34 -1.18
N ASN A 54 -1.68 -0.91 -0.74
CA ASN A 54 -0.85 0.01 -1.53
C ASN A 54 -0.52 -0.56 -2.91
N THR A 55 -0.16 -1.85 -2.99
CA THR A 55 0.13 -2.51 -4.26
C THR A 55 -1.08 -2.51 -5.19
N TYR A 56 -2.28 -2.75 -4.66
CA TYR A 56 -3.53 -2.68 -5.44
C TYR A 56 -3.78 -1.27 -6.00
N LEU A 57 -3.63 -0.23 -5.19
CA LEU A 57 -3.83 1.16 -5.62
C LEU A 57 -2.83 1.58 -6.70
N VAL A 58 -1.55 1.23 -6.52
CA VAL A 58 -0.50 1.46 -7.52
C VAL A 58 -0.80 0.70 -8.81
N LEU A 59 -1.29 -0.55 -8.71
CA LEU A 59 -1.70 -1.33 -9.88
C LEU A 59 -2.83 -0.63 -10.64
N ASN A 60 -3.86 -0.12 -9.97
CA ASN A 60 -4.96 0.59 -10.62
C ASN A 60 -4.47 1.88 -11.30
N ARG A 61 -3.55 2.63 -10.68
CA ARG A 61 -2.91 3.78 -11.34
C ARG A 61 -2.17 3.35 -12.61
N PHE A 62 -1.42 2.26 -12.55
CA PHE A 62 -0.72 1.71 -13.71
C PHE A 62 -1.67 1.25 -14.82
N ARG A 63 -2.77 0.59 -14.47
CA ARG A 63 -3.83 0.20 -15.41
C ARG A 63 -4.47 1.43 -16.08
N ARG A 64 -4.69 2.52 -15.34
CA ARG A 64 -5.13 3.81 -15.94
C ARG A 64 -4.10 4.36 -16.92
N MET A 65 -2.81 4.36 -16.56
CA MET A 65 -1.74 4.82 -17.47
C MET A 65 -1.68 4.02 -18.77
N ARG A 66 -2.11 2.75 -18.74
CA ARG A 66 -2.22 1.88 -19.92
C ARG A 66 -3.54 2.01 -20.70
N GLY A 67 -4.48 2.80 -20.20
CA GLY A 67 -5.82 2.93 -20.80
C GLY A 67 -6.76 1.75 -20.52
N GLU A 68 -6.43 0.86 -19.57
CA GLU A 68 -7.29 -0.26 -19.16
C GLU A 68 -8.36 0.17 -18.14
N LEU A 69 -8.14 1.30 -17.47
CA LEU A 69 -9.09 1.97 -16.60
C LEU A 69 -9.21 3.42 -17.04
N THR A 70 -10.42 3.94 -16.98
CA THR A 70 -10.68 5.37 -17.00
C THR A 70 -10.31 6.00 -15.65
N ALA A 71 -10.22 7.33 -15.62
CA ALA A 71 -10.01 8.06 -14.36
C ALA A 71 -11.17 7.86 -13.38
N GLU A 72 -12.40 7.72 -13.88
CA GLU A 72 -13.58 7.53 -13.04
C GLU A 72 -13.60 6.11 -12.43
N GLU A 73 -13.25 5.08 -13.22
CA GLU A 73 -13.15 3.71 -12.70
C GLU A 73 -12.04 3.58 -11.65
N GLU A 74 -10.87 4.20 -11.86
CA GLU A 74 -9.81 4.23 -10.84
C GLU A 74 -10.30 4.90 -9.54
N LYS A 75 -11.07 5.99 -9.66
CA LYS A 75 -11.63 6.70 -8.51
C LYS A 75 -12.65 5.85 -7.76
N HIS A 76 -13.55 5.17 -8.47
CA HIS A 76 -14.51 4.25 -7.85
C HIS A 76 -13.83 3.10 -7.12
N GLU A 77 -12.75 2.55 -7.67
CA GLU A 77 -11.95 1.51 -6.99
C GLU A 77 -11.32 2.05 -5.70
N ALA A 78 -10.79 3.27 -5.73
CA ALA A 78 -10.22 3.91 -4.54
C ALA A 78 -11.29 4.18 -3.47
N GLU A 79 -12.48 4.64 -3.86
CA GLU A 79 -13.62 4.86 -2.96
C GLU A 79 -14.11 3.54 -2.35
N PHE A 80 -14.24 2.48 -3.15
CA PHE A 80 -14.58 1.15 -2.67
C PHE A 80 -13.60 0.67 -1.60
N VAL A 81 -12.29 0.77 -1.85
CA VAL A 81 -11.27 0.40 -0.88
C VAL A 81 -11.41 1.24 0.38
N ARG A 82 -11.53 2.57 0.28
CA ARG A 82 -11.71 3.44 1.47
C ARG A 82 -12.89 3.00 2.31
N SER A 83 -14.07 2.80 1.70
CA SER A 83 -15.27 2.36 2.41
C SER A 83 -15.12 0.99 3.08
N ARG A 84 -14.40 0.04 2.45
CA ARG A 84 -14.14 -1.27 3.07
C ARG A 84 -13.20 -1.19 4.26
N LEU A 85 -12.13 -0.41 4.15
CA LEU A 85 -11.18 -0.23 5.26
C LEU A 85 -11.84 0.48 6.44
N GLU A 86 -12.71 1.47 6.19
CA GLU A 86 -13.52 2.14 7.21
C GLU A 86 -14.42 1.15 7.96
N GLN A 87 -15.06 0.22 7.23
CA GLN A 87 -15.92 -0.82 7.82
C GLN A 87 -15.13 -1.82 8.68
N ILE A 88 -13.91 -2.20 8.27
CA ILE A 88 -13.05 -3.08 9.08
C ILE A 88 -12.65 -2.37 10.38
N GLY A 89 -12.32 -1.08 10.31
CA GLY A 89 -12.18 -0.22 11.49
C GLY A 89 -11.03 -0.55 12.44
N ALA A 90 -10.10 -1.42 12.05
CA ALA A 90 -8.92 -1.78 12.84
C ALA A 90 -7.94 -0.58 12.98
N PRO A 91 -7.09 -0.54 14.03
CA PRO A 91 -6.24 0.62 14.30
C PRO A 91 -5.30 1.00 13.15
N HIS A 92 -4.64 0.03 12.51
CA HIS A 92 -3.75 0.28 11.36
C HIS A 92 -4.52 0.84 10.16
N TRP A 93 -5.77 0.40 9.93
CA TRP A 93 -6.60 0.96 8.86
C TRP A 93 -7.03 2.39 9.10
N ARG A 94 -7.29 2.79 10.35
CA ARG A 94 -7.56 4.20 10.67
C ARG A 94 -6.34 5.07 10.40
N GLN A 95 -5.14 4.58 10.74
CA GLN A 95 -3.89 5.28 10.41
C GLN A 95 -3.67 5.36 8.90
N PHE A 96 -3.97 4.27 8.18
CA PHE A 96 -3.92 4.21 6.72
C PHE A 96 -4.81 5.24 6.04
N LEU A 97 -6.08 5.29 6.45
CA LEU A 97 -7.04 6.25 5.93
C LEU A 97 -6.67 7.69 6.29
N ALA A 98 -6.16 7.94 7.50
CA ALA A 98 -5.71 9.28 7.90
C ALA A 98 -4.51 9.78 7.09
N ALA A 99 -3.64 8.88 6.63
CA ALA A 99 -2.51 9.21 5.76
C ALA A 99 -2.91 9.35 4.27
N TRP A 100 -4.11 8.91 3.89
CA TRP A 100 -4.58 8.93 2.51
C TRP A 100 -5.14 10.30 2.12
N LYS A 101 -4.37 11.04 1.31
CA LYS A 101 -4.78 12.36 0.80
C LYS A 101 -5.64 12.27 -0.47
#